data_AF-A0A530QTK7-F1
#
_entry.id   AF-A0A530QTK7-F1
#
_cell.length_a   1.000
_cell.length_b   1.000
_cell.length_c   1.000
_cell.angle_alpha   90.00
_cell.angle_beta   90.00
_cell.angle_gamma   90.00
#
_symmetry.space_group_name_H-M   'P 1'
#
loop_
_entity.id
_entity.type
_entity.pdbx_description
1 polymer ?
#
loop_
_entity_poly.entity_id
_entity_poly.type
_entity_poly.pdbx_seq_one_letter_code
_entity_poly.pdbx_strand_id
1 'polypeptide(L)'
;AYHFFTFCRPGADQAKNFISVVPRDQPLLPPVVDIEFVGNCPRRPSPEELNVELSAFLGPVEAAFGKTAILYVTDEAARAYAGQIVGRPHWVRSLALWPGHDDWIYWQYHDSGRVDGVSGDVDLNVLQGGQEKLAELFAPPPESSSRETPLYP
;
A
#
# COMPACT_ATOMS: atom_id res chain seq x y z
N ALA A 1 2.52 -7.98 2.45
CA ALA A 1 3.79 -7.38 2.89
C ALA A 1 3.72 -5.88 2.62
N TYR A 2 4.47 -5.07 3.39
CA TYR A 2 4.56 -3.63 3.17
C TYR A 2 6.01 -3.21 2.94
N HIS A 3 6.19 -2.08 2.26
CA HIS A 3 7.48 -1.43 2.06
C HIS A 3 7.48 -0.08 2.77
N PHE A 4 8.41 0.11 3.72
CA PHE A 4 8.64 1.41 4.33
C PHE A 4 9.36 2.33 3.34
N PHE A 5 8.63 3.29 2.77
CA PHE A 5 9.17 4.16 1.73
C PHE A 5 10.19 5.13 2.32
N THR A 6 11.33 5.30 1.65
CA THR A 6 12.31 6.33 2.01
C THR A 6 12.34 7.44 0.97
N PHE A 7 12.31 8.70 1.41
CA PHE A 7 12.49 9.86 0.53
C PHE A 7 13.96 10.09 0.13
N CYS A 8 14.87 9.27 0.65
CA CYS A 8 16.32 9.43 0.48
C CYS A 8 16.90 8.48 -0.58
N ARG A 9 16.09 7.64 -1.24
CA ARG A 9 16.54 6.74 -2.30
C ARG A 9 15.57 6.71 -3.49
N PRO A 10 16.06 6.41 -4.71
CA PRO A 10 15.20 6.25 -5.86
C PRO A 10 14.13 5.18 -5.64
N GLY A 11 12.89 5.47 -6.03
CA GLY A 11 11.76 4.55 -5.92
C GLY A 11 11.97 3.27 -6.73
N ALA A 12 12.66 3.35 -7.86
CA ALA A 12 13.01 2.18 -8.66
C ALA A 12 13.91 1.18 -7.90
N ASP A 13 14.82 1.67 -7.05
CA ASP A 13 15.70 0.78 -6.27
C ASP A 13 14.94 0.17 -5.09
N GLN A 14 14.02 0.93 -4.50
CA GLN A 14 13.10 0.44 -3.49
C GLN A 14 12.16 -0.65 -4.07
N ALA A 15 11.67 -0.48 -5.31
CA ALA A 15 10.86 -1.46 -6.00
C ALA A 15 11.61 -2.78 -6.21
N LYS A 16 12.84 -2.70 -6.71
CA LYS A 16 13.72 -3.89 -6.90
C LYS A 16 13.90 -4.63 -5.58
N ASN A 17 14.15 -3.90 -4.50
CA ASN A 17 14.30 -4.51 -3.18
C ASN A 17 13.02 -5.24 -2.74
N PHE A 18 11.87 -4.57 -2.78
CA PHE A 18 10.59 -5.17 -2.40
C PHE A 18 10.25 -6.43 -3.21
N ILE A 19 10.38 -6.35 -4.54
CA ILE A 19 10.12 -7.48 -5.45
C ILE A 19 11.08 -8.64 -5.18
N SER A 20 12.34 -8.36 -4.83
CA SER A 20 13.33 -9.41 -4.56
C SER A 20 13.12 -10.15 -3.23
N VAL A 21 12.49 -9.49 -2.24
CA VAL A 21 12.37 -10.01 -0.88
C VAL A 21 11.04 -10.71 -0.63
N VAL A 22 9.94 -10.21 -1.22
CA VAL A 22 8.61 -10.74 -0.92
C VAL A 22 8.36 -12.05 -1.68
N PRO A 23 8.14 -13.18 -0.98
CA PRO A 23 7.80 -14.46 -1.62
C PRO A 23 6.45 -14.40 -2.33
N ARG A 24 6.34 -15.08 -3.47
CA ARG A 24 5.16 -15.06 -4.36
C ARG A 24 4.61 -16.47 -4.64
N ASP A 25 4.92 -17.41 -3.77
CA ASP A 25 4.56 -18.82 -3.84
C ASP A 25 3.21 -19.14 -3.18
N GLN A 26 2.55 -18.14 -2.58
CA GLN A 26 1.25 -18.25 -1.93
C GLN A 26 0.33 -17.08 -2.31
N PRO A 27 -1.00 -17.19 -2.10
CA PRO A 27 -1.90 -16.06 -2.24
C PRO A 27 -1.49 -14.89 -1.33
N LEU A 28 -1.36 -13.70 -1.91
CA LEU A 28 -0.95 -12.49 -1.21
C LEU A 28 -2.07 -11.46 -1.21
N LEU A 29 -2.17 -10.71 -0.10
CA LEU A 29 -2.82 -9.40 -0.11
C LEU A 29 -2.07 -8.44 -1.05
N PRO A 30 -2.71 -7.35 -1.51
CA PRO A 30 -2.01 -6.34 -2.29
C PRO A 30 -0.78 -5.80 -1.57
N PRO A 31 0.28 -5.44 -2.31
CA PRO A 31 1.46 -4.82 -1.71
C PRO A 31 1.07 -3.49 -1.08
N VAL A 32 1.68 -3.17 0.06
CA VAL A 32 1.44 -1.91 0.77
C VAL A 32 2.69 -1.03 0.66
N VAL A 33 2.51 0.26 0.40
CA VAL A 33 3.58 1.26 0.51
C VAL A 33 3.27 2.15 1.69
N ASP A 34 4.19 2.20 2.64
CA ASP A 34 4.09 3.05 3.82
C ASP A 34 4.80 4.38 3.54
N ILE A 35 4.01 5.45 3.47
CA ILE A 35 4.45 6.81 3.24
C ILE A 35 4.27 7.59 4.54
N GLU A 36 5.35 7.68 5.30
CA GLU A 36 5.39 8.48 6.52
C GLU A 36 6.69 9.25 6.68
N PHE A 37 6.63 10.30 7.49
CA PHE A 37 7.74 11.24 7.69
C PHE A 37 8.69 10.85 8.83
N VAL A 38 8.29 9.90 9.67
CA VAL A 38 9.08 9.46 10.82
C VAL A 38 10.10 8.39 10.37
N GLY A 39 11.18 8.20 11.13
CA GLY A 39 12.06 7.04 10.98
C GLY A 39 13.28 7.27 10.07
N ASN A 40 13.12 7.19 8.75
CA ASN A 40 14.26 6.79 7.89
C ASN A 40 14.95 7.91 7.08
N CYS A 41 14.34 9.08 6.93
CA CYS A 41 14.85 10.12 6.04
C CYS A 41 14.38 11.51 6.49
N PRO A 42 15.30 12.48 6.65
CA PRO A 42 14.93 13.84 7.04
C PRO A 42 14.36 14.67 5.89
N ARG A 43 14.44 14.18 4.63
CA ARG A 43 13.92 14.92 3.47
C ARG A 43 12.39 15.01 3.52
N ARG A 44 11.88 16.13 3.02
CA ARG A 44 10.45 16.38 2.76
C ARG A 44 10.32 16.80 1.29
N PRO A 45 10.27 15.83 0.36
CA PRO A 45 10.23 16.14 -1.06
C PRO A 45 8.95 16.88 -1.42
N SER A 46 8.99 17.65 -2.50
CA SER A 46 7.79 18.26 -3.06
C SER A 46 6.80 17.19 -3.53
N PRO A 47 5.51 17.51 -3.69
CA PRO A 47 4.52 16.63 -4.30
C PRO A 47 4.98 16.05 -5.65
N GLU A 48 5.64 16.84 -6.49
CA GLU A 48 6.16 16.44 -7.79
C GLU A 48 7.34 15.47 -7.66
N GLU A 49 8.28 15.75 -6.76
CA GLU A 49 9.41 14.86 -6.48
C GLU A 49 8.93 13.51 -5.93
N LEU A 50 7.97 13.52 -4.99
CA LEU A 50 7.36 12.29 -4.50
C LEU A 50 6.66 11.54 -5.64
N ASN A 51 5.91 12.22 -6.49
CA ASN A 51 5.17 11.59 -7.57
C ASN A 51 6.08 10.79 -8.52
N VAL A 52 7.25 11.34 -8.84
CA VAL A 52 8.25 10.67 -9.69
C VAL A 52 8.72 9.38 -9.02
N GLU A 53 9.17 9.45 -7.77
CA GLU A 53 9.73 8.29 -7.09
C GLU A 53 8.68 7.25 -6.70
N LEU A 54 7.50 7.70 -6.27
CA LEU A 54 6.39 6.83 -5.94
C LEU A 54 5.88 6.09 -7.18
N SER A 55 5.79 6.76 -8.34
CA SER A 55 5.43 6.10 -9.59
C SER A 55 6.50 5.08 -10.03
N ALA A 56 7.78 5.41 -9.86
CA ALA A 56 8.90 4.51 -10.13
C ALA A 56 8.91 3.28 -9.21
N PHE A 57 8.30 3.39 -8.01
CA PHE A 57 8.06 2.26 -7.12
C PHE A 57 6.82 1.44 -7.55
N LEU A 58 5.68 2.11 -7.68
CA LEU A 58 4.38 1.46 -7.85
C LEU A 58 4.29 0.70 -9.16
N GLY A 59 4.74 1.27 -10.28
CA GLY A 59 4.63 0.62 -11.60
C GLY A 59 5.23 -0.79 -11.64
N PRO A 60 6.52 -0.97 -11.31
CA PRO A 60 7.14 -2.29 -11.29
C PRO A 60 6.54 -3.24 -10.25
N VAL A 61 6.16 -2.72 -9.08
CA VAL A 61 5.56 -3.53 -8.01
C VAL A 61 4.19 -4.04 -8.43
N GLU A 62 3.28 -3.17 -8.88
CA GLU A 62 1.96 -3.57 -9.34
C GLU A 62 2.03 -4.53 -10.53
N ALA A 63 2.99 -4.34 -11.45
CA ALA A 63 3.24 -5.29 -12.53
C ALA A 63 3.74 -6.66 -12.02
N ALA A 64 4.58 -6.69 -10.99
CA ALA A 64 5.14 -7.93 -10.44
C ALA A 64 4.16 -8.73 -9.57
N PHE A 65 3.22 -8.05 -8.89
CA PHE A 65 2.24 -8.66 -8.00
C PHE A 65 0.84 -8.77 -8.61
N GLY A 66 0.58 -8.07 -9.71
CA GLY A 66 -0.71 -8.06 -10.41
C GLY A 66 -1.86 -7.43 -9.60
N LYS A 67 -1.57 -6.73 -8.50
CA LYS A 67 -2.55 -6.12 -7.62
C LYS A 67 -2.23 -4.64 -7.44
N THR A 68 -3.26 -3.79 -7.45
CA THR A 68 -3.14 -2.37 -7.11
C THR A 68 -2.63 -2.22 -5.69
N ALA A 69 -1.54 -1.50 -5.51
CA ALA A 69 -0.92 -1.31 -4.21
C ALA A 69 -1.81 -0.42 -3.31
N ILE A 70 -1.81 -0.73 -2.03
CA ILE A 70 -2.46 0.05 -0.98
C ILE A 70 -1.43 1.06 -0.45
N LEU A 71 -1.86 2.30 -0.21
CA LEU A 71 -1.01 3.31 0.41
C LEU A 71 -1.35 3.42 1.89
N TYR A 72 -0.40 3.06 2.75
CA TYR A 72 -0.44 3.43 4.15
C TYR A 72 0.05 4.87 4.29
N VAL A 73 -0.74 5.71 4.96
CA VAL A 73 -0.44 7.12 5.14
C VAL A 73 -0.77 7.59 6.55
N THR A 74 0.11 8.40 7.11
CA THR A 74 -0.20 9.22 8.28
C THR A 74 -0.95 10.48 7.85
N ASP A 75 -1.71 11.09 8.76
CA ASP A 75 -2.43 12.35 8.52
C ASP A 75 -1.53 13.47 7.95
N GLU A 76 -0.28 13.53 8.40
CA GLU A 76 0.69 14.52 7.94
C GLU A 76 1.07 14.29 6.47
N ALA A 77 1.38 13.05 6.09
CA ALA A 77 1.71 12.68 4.72
C ALA A 77 0.50 12.83 3.79
N ALA A 78 -0.69 12.45 4.25
CA ALA A 78 -1.94 12.61 3.49
C ALA A 78 -2.22 14.08 3.14
N ARG A 79 -2.01 15.00 4.08
CA ARG A 79 -2.13 16.45 3.83
C ARG A 79 -1.08 16.96 2.85
N ALA A 80 0.17 16.48 2.95
CA ALA A 80 1.26 16.93 2.09
C ALA A 80 1.12 16.44 0.63
N TYR A 81 0.52 15.25 0.43
CA TYR A 81 0.57 14.53 -0.84
C TYR A 81 -0.81 14.10 -1.37
N ALA A 82 -1.87 14.80 -0.97
CA ALA A 82 -3.26 14.46 -1.33
C ALA A 82 -3.45 14.19 -2.83
N GLY A 83 -2.81 14.98 -3.70
CA GLY A 83 -2.88 14.82 -5.15
C GLY A 83 -2.15 13.59 -5.71
N GLN A 84 -1.16 13.05 -4.99
CA GLN A 84 -0.36 11.90 -5.42
C GLN A 84 -0.94 10.58 -4.93
N ILE A 85 -1.68 10.63 -3.81
CA ILE A 85 -2.28 9.43 -3.21
C ILE A 85 -3.73 9.20 -3.65
N VAL A 86 -4.35 10.18 -4.32
CA VAL A 86 -5.75 10.09 -4.77
C VAL A 86 -5.98 8.92 -5.73
N GLY A 87 -7.16 8.28 -5.62
CA GLY A 87 -7.56 7.18 -6.52
C GLY A 87 -6.91 5.83 -6.21
N ARG A 88 -6.20 5.71 -5.09
CA ARG A 88 -5.61 4.45 -4.60
C ARG A 88 -6.23 4.06 -3.27
N PRO A 89 -6.33 2.76 -2.95
CA PRO A 89 -6.85 2.33 -1.65
C PRO A 89 -5.96 2.83 -0.51
N HIS A 90 -6.55 3.43 0.51
CA HIS A 90 -5.81 3.96 1.66
C HIS A 90 -5.90 3.05 2.89
N TRP A 91 -4.75 2.82 3.50
CA TRP A 91 -4.65 2.35 4.87
C TRP A 91 -4.32 3.55 5.75
N VAL A 92 -5.30 4.04 6.49
CA VAL A 92 -5.15 5.26 7.30
C VAL A 92 -4.72 4.95 8.73
N ARG A 93 -3.90 5.81 9.30
CA ARG A 93 -3.56 5.78 10.73
C ARG A 93 -4.32 6.88 11.48
N SER A 94 -5.22 6.47 12.37
CA SER A 94 -5.91 7.37 13.31
C SER A 94 -6.03 6.69 14.66
N LEU A 95 -5.17 7.06 15.61
CA LEU A 95 -5.14 6.38 16.90
C LEU A 95 -6.31 6.82 17.77
N ALA A 96 -7.05 5.86 18.34
CA ALA A 96 -8.16 6.04 19.28
C ALA A 96 -9.37 6.85 18.79
N LEU A 97 -9.29 7.52 17.64
CA LEU A 97 -10.38 8.29 17.02
C LEU A 97 -10.78 7.67 15.68
N TRP A 98 -12.08 7.67 15.42
CA TRP A 98 -12.61 7.28 14.10
C TRP A 98 -12.01 8.19 13.02
N PRO A 99 -11.56 7.64 11.87
CA PRO A 99 -11.06 8.45 10.76
C PRO A 99 -12.11 9.49 10.32
N GLY A 100 -11.68 10.71 9.97
CA GLY A 100 -12.62 11.79 9.60
C GLY A 100 -13.36 11.60 8.27
N HIS A 101 -13.12 10.49 7.57
CA HIS A 101 -13.72 10.10 6.30
C HIS A 101 -13.82 8.58 6.22
N ASP A 102 -14.68 8.07 5.33
CA ASP A 102 -14.89 6.62 5.13
C ASP A 102 -14.22 6.08 3.86
N ASP A 103 -13.43 6.91 3.18
CA ASP A 103 -12.63 6.51 2.00
C ASP A 103 -11.30 5.89 2.45
N TRP A 104 -11.37 4.70 3.06
CA TRP A 104 -10.23 3.88 3.43
C TRP A 104 -10.58 2.40 3.27
N ILE A 105 -9.56 1.53 3.25
CA ILE A 105 -9.76 0.06 3.23
C ILE A 105 -9.29 -0.57 4.54
N TYR A 106 -8.18 -0.06 5.08
CA TYR A 106 -7.68 -0.43 6.40
C TYR A 106 -7.60 0.80 7.30
N TRP A 107 -7.83 0.61 8.59
CA TRP A 107 -7.62 1.64 9.60
C TRP A 107 -6.77 1.07 10.74
N GLN A 108 -5.58 1.65 10.95
CA GLN A 108 -4.76 1.43 12.14
C GLN A 108 -5.29 2.28 13.29
N TYR A 109 -5.90 1.63 14.27
CA TYR A 109 -6.58 2.29 15.38
C TYR A 109 -5.79 2.26 16.70
N HIS A 110 -4.76 1.40 16.78
CA HIS A 110 -3.94 1.20 17.96
C HIS A 110 -2.53 0.76 17.57
N ASP A 111 -1.50 1.23 18.27
CA ASP A 111 -0.09 0.87 18.02
C ASP A 111 0.57 0.10 19.19
N SER A 112 -0.07 0.09 20.35
CA SER A 112 0.40 -0.60 21.58
C SER A 112 -0.52 -1.74 22.02
N GLY A 113 -1.07 -2.48 21.05
CA GLY A 113 -2.05 -3.54 21.28
C GLY A 113 -1.45 -4.79 21.91
N ARG A 114 -2.32 -5.74 22.28
CA ARG A 114 -1.96 -7.09 22.77
C ARG A 114 -2.81 -8.13 22.05
N VAL A 115 -2.16 -9.12 21.46
CA VAL A 115 -2.80 -10.24 20.75
C VAL A 115 -2.09 -11.53 21.16
N ASP A 116 -2.86 -12.56 21.52
CA ASP A 116 -2.32 -13.87 21.83
C ASP A 116 -1.47 -14.41 20.66
N GLY A 117 -0.24 -14.81 20.96
CA GLY A 117 0.74 -15.25 19.95
C GLY A 117 1.71 -14.17 19.47
N VAL A 118 1.50 -12.89 19.84
CA VAL A 118 2.46 -11.81 19.57
C VAL A 118 3.09 -11.33 20.88
N SER A 119 4.41 -11.36 20.96
CA SER A 119 5.17 -10.81 22.10
C SER A 119 5.47 -9.33 21.85
N GLY A 120 5.20 -8.48 22.83
CA GLY A 120 5.42 -7.03 22.70
C GLY A 120 4.23 -6.27 22.14
N ASP A 121 4.42 -4.98 21.90
CA ASP A 121 3.39 -4.07 21.37
C ASP A 121 3.11 -4.42 19.91
N VAL A 122 1.83 -4.40 19.52
CA VAL A 122 1.40 -4.72 18.15
C VAL A 122 0.36 -3.73 17.64
N ASP A 123 0.52 -3.35 16.37
CA ASP A 123 -0.44 -2.53 15.65
C ASP A 123 -1.74 -3.30 15.40
N LEU A 124 -2.87 -2.70 15.78
CA LEU A 124 -4.20 -3.26 15.54
C LEU A 124 -4.90 -2.49 14.43
N ASN A 125 -5.50 -3.25 13.53
CA ASN A 125 -6.10 -2.73 12.32
C ASN A 125 -7.50 -3.31 12.10
N VAL A 126 -8.39 -2.52 11.52
CA VAL A 126 -9.68 -3.00 11.01
C VAL A 126 -9.70 -2.93 9.49
N LEU A 127 -10.33 -3.92 8.87
CA LEU A 127 -10.62 -3.96 7.44
C LEU A 127 -12.08 -3.55 7.22
N GLN A 128 -12.31 -2.51 6.42
CA GLN A 128 -13.66 -2.14 6.00
C GLN A 128 -14.25 -3.23 5.10
N GLY A 129 -15.47 -3.67 5.38
CA GLY A 129 -16.14 -4.74 4.61
C GLY A 129 -15.82 -6.19 5.05
N GLY A 130 -15.00 -6.39 6.09
CA GLY A 130 -14.87 -7.69 6.77
C GLY A 130 -14.37 -8.84 5.88
N GLN A 131 -14.89 -10.04 6.11
CA GLN A 131 -14.39 -11.28 5.47
C GLN A 131 -14.58 -11.31 3.95
N GLU A 132 -15.68 -10.75 3.43
CA GLU A 132 -15.93 -10.66 1.99
C GLU A 132 -14.85 -9.80 1.33
N LYS A 133 -14.56 -8.63 1.90
CA LYS A 133 -13.50 -7.76 1.40
C LYS A 133 -12.12 -8.42 1.49
N LEU A 134 -11.87 -9.18 2.55
CA LEU A 134 -10.62 -9.91 2.69
C LEU A 134 -10.45 -10.95 1.57
N ALA A 135 -11.52 -11.68 1.23
CA ALA A 135 -11.51 -12.64 0.15
C ALA A 135 -11.25 -11.97 -1.21
N GLU A 136 -11.88 -10.83 -1.49
CA GLU A 136 -11.60 -10.02 -2.70
C GLU A 136 -10.12 -9.63 -2.79
N LEU A 137 -9.51 -9.19 -1.68
CA LEU A 137 -8.11 -8.79 -1.66
C LEU A 137 -7.15 -9.95 -1.90
N PHE A 138 -7.53 -11.17 -1.55
CA PHE A 138 -6.74 -12.38 -1.86
C PHE A 138 -6.95 -12.87 -3.29
N ALA A 139 -8.09 -12.62 -3.90
CA ALA A 139 -8.43 -13.11 -5.24
C ALA A 139 -7.33 -12.77 -6.27
N PRO A 140 -6.99 -13.70 -7.18
CA PRO A 140 -6.03 -13.40 -8.25
C PRO A 140 -6.56 -12.25 -9.12
N PRO A 141 -5.67 -11.51 -9.79
CA PRO A 141 -6.10 -10.52 -10.77
C PRO A 141 -6.99 -11.18 -11.82
N PRO A 142 -8.05 -10.50 -12.30
CA PRO A 142 -8.86 -11.04 -13.39
C PRO A 142 -7.95 -11.33 -14.58
N GLU A 143 -8.03 -12.54 -15.14
CA GLU A 143 -7.26 -12.89 -16.32
C GLU A 143 -7.56 -11.88 -17.42
N SER A 144 -6.51 -11.29 -18.00
CA SER A 144 -6.70 -10.43 -19.16
C SER A 144 -7.25 -11.31 -20.27
N SER A 145 -8.52 -11.12 -20.63
CA SER A 145 -9.11 -11.74 -21.80
C SER A 145 -8.17 -11.48 -22.98
N SER A 146 -7.51 -12.54 -23.44
CA SER A 146 -6.75 -12.54 -24.67
C SER A 146 -7.66 -11.98 -25.74
N ARG A 147 -7.29 -10.83 -26.32
CA ARG A 147 -7.98 -10.25 -27.47
C ARG A 147 -7.96 -11.29 -28.59
N GLU A 148 -9.04 -12.05 -28.73
CA GLU A 148 -9.34 -12.77 -29.96
C GLU A 148 -9.31 -11.73 -31.08
N THR A 149 -8.28 -11.83 -31.91
CA THR A 149 -8.19 -11.04 -33.13
C THR A 149 -9.17 -11.69 -34.11
N PRO A 150 -10.26 -11.02 -34.53
CA PRO A 150 -11.15 -11.61 -35.51
C PRO A 150 -10.39 -11.70 -36.83
N LEU A 151 -10.15 -12.93 -37.30
CA LEU A 151 -9.83 -13.19 -38.70
C LEU A 151 -11.09 -12.81 -39.50
N TYR A 152 -11.04 -11.67 -40.19
CA TYR A 152 -12.07 -11.33 -41.18
C TYR A 152 -11.79 -12.08 -42.50
N PRO A 153 -12.84 -12.54 -43.20
CA PRO A 153 -12.75 -13.24 -44.49
C PRO A 153 -12.38 -12.32 -45.65
#